data_AF-A0A2B7Y0F1-F1
#
_entry.id   AF-A0A2B7Y0F1-F1
#
_cell.length_a   1.000
_cell.length_b   1.000
_cell.length_c   1.000
_cell.angle_alpha   90.00
_cell.angle_beta   90.00
_cell.angle_gamma   90.00
#
_symmetry.space_group_name_H-M   'P 1'
#
loop_
_entity.id
_entity.type
_entity.pdbx_description
1 polymer ?
#
loop_
_entity_poly.entity_id
_entity_poly.type
_entity_poly.pdbx_seq_one_letter_code
_entity_poly.pdbx_strand_id
1 'polypeptide(L)'
;MSSAPAAKIAHVNLMTDTIVANLSPDALRTVLRSMLAADDDHRHLTTTFQDHVQKYLQNDLKRATVPHLFSFSAGSTSPTPTPELTKLRKQILSLTGSGLAFESLRLLEEVVRQSHCLPFVDDDLLDILAGIDGELVQALTAAQKIISIKGGTQRISLDEGAVLHGVERRLHSYWESCNSQGVEFPFERGLIMLTGIRTLWK
;
A
#
# COMPACT_ATOMS: atom_id res chain seq x y z
N MET A 1 -4.40 -35.51 30.62
CA MET A 1 -3.25 -34.94 29.89
C MET A 1 -3.55 -35.07 28.40
N SER A 2 -4.01 -34.01 27.75
CA SER A 2 -4.30 -34.00 26.30
C SER A 2 -3.29 -33.08 25.63
N SER A 3 -2.40 -33.68 24.84
CA SER A 3 -1.36 -32.99 24.07
C SER A 3 -2.00 -32.32 22.85
N ALA A 4 -1.87 -31.00 22.74
CA ALA A 4 -2.28 -30.25 21.56
C ALA A 4 -1.43 -30.68 20.34
N PRO A 5 -2.00 -30.77 19.13
CA PRO A 5 -1.22 -31.15 17.96
C PRO A 5 -0.24 -30.03 17.62
N ALA A 6 1.05 -30.35 17.66
CA ALA A 6 2.12 -29.48 17.21
C ALA A 6 1.89 -29.07 15.75
N ALA A 7 2.01 -27.77 15.47
CA ALA A 7 1.95 -27.22 14.13
C ALA A 7 3.05 -27.87 13.26
N LYS A 8 2.65 -28.75 12.34
CA LYS A 8 3.57 -29.30 11.34
C LYS A 8 3.90 -28.21 10.34
N ILE A 9 5.02 -27.52 10.57
CA ILE A 9 5.70 -26.80 9.49
C ILE A 9 6.21 -27.89 8.55
N ALA A 10 5.49 -28.13 7.45
CA ALA A 10 5.96 -29.01 6.40
C ALA A 10 7.22 -28.38 5.81
N HIS A 11 8.38 -28.99 6.08
CA HIS A 11 9.65 -28.59 5.48
C HIS A 11 9.50 -28.70 3.96
N VAL A 12 9.80 -27.62 3.23
CA VAL A 12 9.84 -27.65 1.76
C VAL A 12 10.91 -28.68 1.35
N ASN A 13 10.63 -29.53 0.36
CA ASN A 13 11.62 -30.54 -0.04
C ASN A 13 12.91 -29.86 -0.51
N LEU A 14 14.07 -30.42 -0.16
CA LEU A 14 15.41 -29.95 -0.55
C LEU A 14 15.52 -29.59 -2.04
N MET A 15 14.89 -30.38 -2.93
CA MET A 15 14.87 -30.06 -4.36
C MET A 15 14.16 -28.75 -4.67
N THR A 16 13.00 -28.51 -4.04
CA THR A 16 12.24 -27.27 -4.19
C THR A 16 12.97 -26.09 -3.56
N ASP A 17 13.57 -26.27 -2.38
CA ASP A 17 14.39 -25.23 -1.73
C ASP A 17 15.59 -24.85 -2.60
N THR A 18 16.23 -25.83 -3.23
CA THR A 18 17.35 -25.56 -4.15
C THR A 18 16.89 -24.74 -5.35
N ILE A 19 15.71 -25.02 -5.91
CA ILE A 19 15.13 -24.22 -7.00
C ILE A 19 14.85 -22.80 -6.53
N VAL A 20 14.17 -22.62 -5.38
CA VAL A 20 13.83 -21.29 -4.83
C VAL A 20 15.07 -20.46 -4.53
N ALA A 21 16.13 -21.09 -4.00
CA ALA A 21 17.36 -20.40 -3.63
C ALA A 21 18.22 -19.99 -4.83
N ASN A 22 18.13 -20.70 -5.97
CA ASN A 22 19.04 -20.52 -7.10
C ASN A 22 18.38 -19.94 -8.37
N LEU A 23 17.05 -19.94 -8.48
CA LEU A 23 16.38 -19.24 -9.58
C LEU A 23 16.55 -17.73 -9.45
N SER A 24 16.71 -17.05 -10.60
CA SER A 24 16.67 -15.59 -10.62
C SER A 24 15.27 -15.10 -10.20
N PRO A 25 15.14 -13.89 -9.61
CA PRO A 25 13.85 -13.34 -9.25
C PRO A 25 12.85 -13.28 -10.42
N ASP A 26 13.34 -13.04 -11.65
CA ASP A 26 12.50 -12.97 -12.84
C ASP A 26 12.02 -14.35 -13.30
N ALA A 27 12.89 -15.37 -13.21
CA ALA A 27 12.49 -16.75 -13.48
C ALA A 27 11.44 -17.21 -12.46
N LEU A 28 11.64 -16.91 -11.18
CA LEU A 28 10.68 -17.24 -10.12
C LEU A 28 9.32 -16.56 -10.33
N ARG A 29 9.31 -15.26 -10.68
CA ARG A 29 8.07 -14.53 -11.02
C ARG A 29 7.36 -15.15 -12.23
N THR A 30 8.10 -15.59 -13.23
CA THR A 30 7.54 -16.22 -14.45
C THR A 30 6.87 -17.54 -14.12
N VAL A 31 7.57 -18.42 -13.39
CA VAL A 31 7.02 -19.71 -12.95
C VAL A 31 5.79 -19.50 -12.05
N LEU A 32 5.88 -18.61 -11.06
CA LEU A 32 4.75 -18.33 -10.16
C LEU A 32 3.52 -17.79 -10.92
N ARG A 33 3.70 -16.88 -11.87
CA ARG A 33 2.59 -16.40 -12.70
C ARG A 33 1.99 -17.52 -13.54
N SER A 34 2.81 -18.40 -14.11
CA SER A 34 2.32 -19.56 -14.86
C SER A 34 1.53 -20.52 -13.97
N MET A 35 1.98 -20.75 -12.73
CA MET A 35 1.27 -21.60 -11.77
C MET A 35 -0.07 -20.98 -11.36
N LEU A 36 -0.08 -19.67 -11.07
CA LEU A 36 -1.31 -18.93 -10.72
C LEU A 36 -2.29 -18.84 -11.91
N ALA A 37 -1.79 -18.75 -13.14
CA ALA A 37 -2.62 -18.74 -14.34
C ALA A 37 -3.23 -20.11 -14.66
N ALA A 38 -2.54 -21.19 -14.31
CA ALA A 38 -3.00 -22.57 -14.46
C ALA A 38 -3.83 -23.08 -13.25
N ASP A 39 -4.11 -22.21 -12.28
CA ASP A 39 -4.97 -22.51 -11.12
C ASP A 39 -6.45 -22.50 -11.55
N ASP A 40 -6.87 -23.58 -12.21
CA ASP A 40 -8.24 -23.82 -12.68
C ASP A 40 -9.24 -24.04 -11.51
N ASP A 41 -10.54 -24.04 -11.82
CA ASP A 41 -11.81 -24.29 -11.09
C ASP A 41 -11.93 -24.17 -9.55
N HIS A 42 -10.88 -24.40 -8.77
CA HIS A 42 -10.87 -24.33 -7.30
C HIS A 42 -10.10 -23.12 -6.73
N ARG A 43 -9.33 -22.38 -7.56
CA ARG A 43 -8.55 -21.17 -7.17
C ARG A 43 -7.74 -21.34 -5.88
N HIS A 44 -7.35 -22.57 -5.55
CA HIS A 44 -6.81 -22.89 -4.23
C HIS A 44 -5.39 -22.35 -4.08
N LEU A 45 -4.60 -22.37 -5.17
CA LEU A 45 -3.24 -21.84 -5.13
C LEU A 45 -3.24 -20.31 -4.99
N THR A 46 -4.12 -19.63 -5.72
CA THR A 46 -4.24 -18.16 -5.71
C THR A 46 -4.66 -17.66 -4.33
N THR A 47 -5.69 -18.26 -3.73
CA THR A 47 -6.15 -17.88 -2.38
C THR A 47 -5.10 -18.19 -1.32
N THR A 48 -4.49 -19.39 -1.37
CA THR A 48 -3.43 -19.76 -0.43
C THR A 48 -2.23 -18.84 -0.54
N PHE A 49 -1.80 -18.50 -1.76
CA PHE A 49 -0.70 -17.57 -1.99
C PHE A 49 -1.03 -16.19 -1.41
N GLN A 50 -2.21 -15.66 -1.71
CA GLN A 50 -2.67 -14.38 -1.20
C GLN A 50 -2.71 -14.35 0.33
N ASP A 51 -3.24 -15.38 0.98
CA ASP A 51 -3.30 -15.49 2.44
C ASP A 51 -1.90 -15.47 3.08
N HIS A 52 -0.92 -16.16 2.48
CA HIS A 52 0.45 -16.16 2.97
C HIS A 52 1.11 -14.79 2.80
N VAL A 53 0.89 -14.13 1.66
CA VAL A 53 1.39 -12.77 1.40
C VAL A 53 0.78 -11.79 2.40
N GLN A 54 -0.54 -11.84 2.64
CA GLN A 54 -1.20 -10.98 3.60
C GLN A 54 -0.63 -11.16 5.02
N LYS A 55 -0.51 -12.42 5.48
CA LYS A 55 0.08 -12.72 6.80
C LYS A 55 1.52 -12.21 6.92
N TYR A 56 2.33 -12.40 5.87
CA TYR A 56 3.70 -11.89 5.84
C TYR A 56 3.73 -10.37 5.96
N LEU A 57 2.96 -9.65 5.13
CA LEU A 57 2.93 -8.19 5.10
C LEU A 57 2.37 -7.59 6.40
N GLN A 58 1.31 -8.18 6.96
CA GLN A 58 0.74 -7.74 8.25
C GLN A 58 1.73 -7.93 9.40
N ASN A 59 2.50 -9.02 9.40
CA ASN A 59 3.54 -9.23 10.41
C ASN A 59 4.72 -8.27 10.22
N ASP A 60 5.04 -7.92 8.99
CA ASP A 60 6.06 -6.93 8.68
C ASP A 60 5.64 -5.53 9.15
N LEU A 61 4.39 -5.13 8.87
CA LEU A 61 3.81 -3.86 9.33
C LEU A 61 3.84 -3.69 10.85
N LYS A 62 3.62 -4.75 11.62
CA LYS A 62 3.69 -4.69 13.10
C LYS A 62 5.07 -4.31 13.63
N ARG A 63 6.13 -4.53 12.85
CA ARG A 63 7.52 -4.21 13.22
C ARG A 63 8.03 -2.94 12.57
N ALA A 64 7.34 -2.46 11.55
CA ALA A 64 7.76 -1.31 10.76
C ALA A 64 7.36 0.00 11.45
N THR A 65 8.31 0.93 11.53
CA THR A 65 8.04 2.36 11.72
C THR A 65 8.23 3.05 10.38
N VAL A 66 7.41 4.04 10.06
CA VAL A 66 7.61 4.80 8.82
C VAL A 66 8.78 5.76 9.03
N PRO A 67 9.89 5.60 8.28
CA PRO A 67 11.07 6.45 8.42
C PRO A 67 10.85 7.82 7.77
N HIS A 68 11.87 8.68 7.82
CA HIS A 68 11.89 9.91 7.03
C HIS A 68 12.00 9.58 5.52
N LEU A 69 11.00 10.02 4.76
CA LEU A 69 10.86 9.75 3.32
C LEU A 69 11.53 10.82 2.46
N PHE A 70 11.83 11.97 3.07
CA PHE A 70 12.51 13.09 2.44
C PHE A 70 13.65 13.54 3.34
N SER A 71 14.75 13.97 2.72
CA SER A 71 15.93 14.50 3.40
C SER A 71 16.34 15.83 2.81
N PHE A 72 17.09 16.61 3.58
CA PHE A 72 17.73 17.83 3.12
C PHE A 72 19.23 17.59 3.07
N SER A 73 19.84 17.84 1.91
CA SER A 73 21.30 17.84 1.81
C SER A 73 21.86 19.07 2.52
N ALA A 74 23.05 18.97 3.10
CA ALA A 74 23.70 20.08 3.78
C ALA A 74 23.89 21.26 2.81
N GLY A 75 23.20 22.38 3.07
CA GLY A 75 23.23 23.57 2.22
C GLY A 75 22.21 23.60 1.07
N SER A 76 21.37 22.56 0.92
CA SER A 76 20.25 22.56 -0.03
C SER A 76 18.94 22.94 0.69
N THR A 77 18.16 23.82 0.07
CA THR A 77 16.77 24.10 0.46
C THR A 77 15.78 23.15 -0.21
N SER A 78 16.19 22.45 -1.27
CA SER A 78 15.35 21.48 -1.97
C SER A 78 15.41 20.12 -1.26
N PRO A 79 14.25 19.58 -0.84
CA PRO A 79 14.18 18.24 -0.28
C PRO A 79 14.37 17.17 -1.36
N THR A 80 15.04 16.08 -1.02
CA THR A 80 15.25 14.93 -1.91
C THR A 80 14.59 13.68 -1.35
N PRO A 81 13.97 12.84 -2.20
CA PRO A 81 13.39 11.57 -1.77
C PRO A 81 14.49 10.63 -1.27
N THR A 82 14.24 9.95 -0.15
CA THR A 82 15.16 8.95 0.39
C THR A 82 14.95 7.58 -0.27
N PRO A 83 15.94 6.66 -0.21
CA PRO A 83 15.73 5.27 -0.63
C PRO A 83 14.54 4.59 0.06
N GLU A 84 14.20 5.05 1.27
CA GLU A 84 13.10 4.57 2.09
C GLU A 84 11.74 4.87 1.44
N LEU A 85 11.59 6.00 0.75
CA LEU A 85 10.38 6.28 -0.02
C LEU A 85 10.15 5.20 -1.09
N THR A 86 11.19 4.83 -1.83
CA THR A 86 11.08 3.77 -2.84
C THR A 86 10.72 2.42 -2.23
N LYS A 87 11.27 2.08 -1.05
CA LYS A 87 10.92 0.86 -0.33
C LYS A 87 9.45 0.90 0.13
N LEU A 88 9.01 2.02 0.70
CA LEU A 88 7.65 2.20 1.19
C LEU A 88 6.62 2.11 0.05
N ARG A 89 6.90 2.75 -1.10
CA ARG A 89 6.04 2.66 -2.31
C ARG A 89 5.86 1.21 -2.78
N LYS A 90 6.93 0.41 -2.80
CA LYS A 90 6.84 -1.03 -3.11
C LYS A 90 5.99 -1.80 -2.09
N GLN A 91 6.08 -1.44 -0.81
CA GLN A 91 5.26 -2.04 0.25
C GLN A 91 3.78 -1.66 0.08
N ILE A 92 3.47 -0.39 -0.19
CA ILE A 92 2.12 0.12 -0.47
C ILE A 92 1.48 -0.65 -1.64
N LEU A 93 2.21 -0.83 -2.74
CA LEU A 93 1.74 -1.60 -3.90
C LEU A 93 1.52 -3.08 -3.57
N SER A 94 2.40 -3.67 -2.75
CA SER A 94 2.27 -5.07 -2.30
C SER A 94 1.04 -5.28 -1.39
N LEU A 95 0.78 -4.34 -0.48
CA LEU A 95 -0.41 -4.33 0.37
C LEU A 95 -1.68 -4.18 -0.46
N THR A 96 -1.70 -3.19 -1.37
CA THR A 96 -2.85 -2.95 -2.24
C THR A 96 -3.14 -4.17 -3.13
N GLY A 97 -2.11 -4.74 -3.75
CA GLY A 97 -2.24 -5.92 -4.61
C GLY A 97 -2.62 -7.21 -3.87
N SER A 98 -2.34 -7.31 -2.58
CA SER A 98 -2.74 -8.46 -1.74
C SER A 98 -4.13 -8.29 -1.11
N GLY A 99 -4.83 -7.18 -1.35
CA GLY A 99 -6.16 -6.91 -0.81
C GLY A 99 -6.17 -6.21 0.56
N LEU A 100 -5.02 -5.74 1.04
CA LEU A 100 -4.85 -4.97 2.28
C LEU A 100 -4.89 -3.46 1.99
N ALA A 101 -5.99 -3.01 1.38
CA ALA A 101 -6.12 -1.63 0.88
C ALA A 101 -6.13 -0.59 2.00
N PHE A 102 -6.72 -0.90 3.15
CA PHE A 102 -6.77 0.06 4.27
C PHE A 102 -5.41 0.19 4.95
N GLU A 103 -4.65 -0.89 5.05
CA GLU A 103 -3.26 -0.85 5.52
C GLU A 103 -2.37 -0.06 4.56
N SER A 104 -2.55 -0.18 3.25
CA SER A 104 -1.79 0.64 2.28
C SER A 104 -2.17 2.12 2.38
N LEU A 105 -3.46 2.44 2.59
CA LEU A 105 -3.93 3.82 2.79
C LEU A 105 -3.33 4.47 4.04
N ARG A 106 -3.11 3.73 5.13
CA ARG A 106 -2.41 4.26 6.32
C ARG A 106 -0.98 4.69 6.01
N LEU A 107 -0.26 3.91 5.21
CA LEU A 107 1.10 4.28 4.80
C LEU A 107 1.08 5.49 3.86
N LEU A 108 0.12 5.55 2.93
CA LEU A 108 -0.06 6.69 2.04
C LEU A 108 -0.43 7.98 2.79
N GLU A 109 -1.24 7.89 3.85
CA GLU A 109 -1.53 9.02 4.73
C GLU A 109 -0.23 9.62 5.28
N GLU A 110 0.71 8.78 5.70
CA GLU A 110 2.00 9.20 6.23
C GLU A 110 2.90 9.81 5.15
N VAL A 111 2.86 9.29 3.92
CA VAL A 111 3.56 9.92 2.78
C VAL A 111 3.02 11.33 2.55
N VAL A 112 1.70 11.49 2.43
CA VAL A 112 1.04 12.80 2.26
C VAL A 112 1.40 13.74 3.42
N ARG A 113 1.42 13.23 4.66
CA ARG A 113 1.79 14.01 5.84
C ARG A 113 3.23 14.53 5.76
N GLN A 114 4.19 13.69 5.38
CA GLN A 114 5.59 14.11 5.26
C GLN A 114 5.80 15.06 4.07
N SER A 115 5.10 14.83 2.95
CA SER A 115 5.12 15.73 1.78
C SER A 115 4.55 17.11 2.09
N HIS A 116 3.51 17.18 2.91
CA HIS A 116 2.92 18.45 3.35
C HIS A 116 3.89 19.32 4.17
N CYS A 117 4.86 18.70 4.86
CA CYS A 117 5.86 19.42 5.66
C CYS A 117 7.05 19.93 4.83
N LEU A 118 7.03 19.76 3.51
CA LEU A 118 8.12 20.21 2.66
C LEU A 118 8.02 21.71 2.39
N PRO A 119 9.13 22.46 2.54
CA PRO A 119 9.14 23.91 2.35
C PRO A 119 9.05 24.32 0.87
N PHE A 120 9.48 23.42 -0.02
CA PHE A 120 9.53 23.63 -1.47
C PHE A 120 9.45 22.28 -2.19
N VAL A 121 8.81 22.27 -3.35
CA VAL A 121 8.67 21.10 -4.22
C VAL A 121 9.06 21.54 -5.63
N ASP A 122 10.15 21.00 -6.15
CA ASP A 122 10.55 21.19 -7.55
C ASP A 122 9.80 20.22 -8.47
N ASP A 123 9.92 20.43 -9.79
CA ASP A 123 9.21 19.64 -10.80
C ASP A 123 9.52 18.14 -10.70
N ASP A 124 10.78 17.77 -10.44
CA ASP A 124 11.19 16.36 -10.27
C ASP A 124 10.49 15.71 -9.08
N LEU A 125 10.39 16.41 -7.95
CA LEU A 125 9.67 15.94 -6.79
C LEU A 125 8.15 15.92 -7.03
N LEU A 126 7.63 16.90 -7.77
CA LEU A 126 6.22 16.99 -8.13
C LEU A 126 5.80 15.78 -8.97
N ASP A 127 6.63 15.35 -9.93
CA ASP A 127 6.44 14.12 -10.70
C ASP A 127 6.41 12.87 -9.82
N ILE A 128 7.29 12.80 -8.81
CA ILE A 128 7.31 11.70 -7.84
C ILE A 128 6.02 11.67 -7.02
N LEU A 129 5.57 12.84 -6.53
CA LEU A 129 4.32 12.96 -5.77
C LEU A 129 3.10 12.64 -6.63
N ALA A 130 3.09 13.04 -7.90
CA ALA A 130 2.07 12.64 -8.87
C ALA A 130 2.09 11.11 -9.11
N GLY A 131 3.27 10.47 -9.09
CA GLY A 131 3.37 9.01 -9.08
C GLY A 131 2.70 8.38 -7.86
N ILE A 132 2.93 8.94 -6.67
CA ILE A 132 2.33 8.49 -5.40
C ILE A 132 0.82 8.74 -5.38
N ASP A 133 0.35 9.83 -5.95
CA ASP A 133 -1.08 10.08 -6.15
C ASP A 133 -1.74 8.97 -6.99
N GLY A 134 -1.04 8.44 -7.99
CA GLY A 134 -1.49 7.26 -8.73
C GLY A 134 -1.64 6.01 -7.85
N GLU A 135 -0.71 5.80 -6.91
CA GLU A 135 -0.76 4.71 -5.92
C GLU A 135 -1.91 4.91 -4.92
N LEU A 136 -2.18 6.17 -4.53
CA LEU A 136 -3.32 6.55 -3.71
C LEU A 136 -4.64 6.24 -4.40
N VAL A 137 -4.79 6.60 -5.68
CA VAL A 137 -5.98 6.26 -6.49
C VAL A 137 -6.18 4.74 -6.55
N GLN A 138 -5.11 3.96 -6.74
CA GLN A 138 -5.19 2.50 -6.76
C GLN A 138 -5.65 1.93 -5.41
N ALA A 139 -5.08 2.41 -4.30
CA ALA A 139 -5.47 1.99 -2.96
C ALA A 139 -6.93 2.36 -2.64
N LEU A 140 -7.35 3.57 -2.99
CA LEU A 140 -8.73 4.03 -2.83
C LEU A 140 -9.71 3.22 -3.69
N THR A 141 -9.33 2.88 -4.92
CA THR A 141 -10.13 2.01 -5.80
C THR A 141 -10.28 0.61 -5.20
N ALA A 142 -9.20 0.05 -4.63
CA ALA A 142 -9.25 -1.23 -3.95
C ALA A 142 -10.15 -1.18 -2.71
N ALA A 143 -10.04 -0.12 -1.89
CA ALA A 143 -10.90 0.11 -0.74
C ALA A 143 -12.38 0.25 -1.16
N GLN A 144 -12.68 1.02 -2.21
CA GLN A 144 -14.04 1.14 -2.76
C GLN A 144 -14.62 -0.22 -3.17
N LYS A 145 -13.82 -1.08 -3.81
CA LYS A 145 -14.26 -2.43 -4.18
C LYS A 145 -14.61 -3.26 -2.96
N ILE A 146 -13.77 -3.24 -1.92
CA ILE A 146 -14.03 -3.93 -0.65
C ILE A 146 -15.32 -3.40 -0.02
N ILE A 147 -15.48 -2.08 0.03
CA ILE A 147 -16.68 -1.42 0.54
C ILE A 147 -17.93 -1.82 -0.24
N SER A 148 -17.86 -1.83 -1.57
CA SER A 148 -19.01 -2.13 -2.43
C SER A 148 -19.45 -3.59 -2.28
N ILE A 149 -18.49 -4.52 -2.14
CA ILE A 149 -18.78 -5.93 -1.85
C ILE A 149 -19.43 -6.07 -0.47
N LYS A 150 -18.91 -5.36 0.55
CA LYS A 150 -19.47 -5.37 1.90
C LYS A 150 -20.84 -4.70 1.95
N GLY A 151 -21.08 -3.62 1.23
CA GLY A 151 -22.31 -2.80 1.29
C GLY A 151 -23.62 -3.52 0.92
N GLY A 152 -23.55 -4.75 0.39
CA GLY A 152 -24.71 -5.63 0.24
C GLY A 152 -25.08 -6.48 1.49
N THR A 153 -24.17 -6.61 2.46
CA THR A 153 -24.29 -7.54 3.61
C THR A 153 -23.69 -7.05 4.94
N GLN A 154 -22.78 -6.07 4.97
CA GLN A 154 -22.07 -5.55 6.14
C GLN A 154 -21.68 -4.07 5.97
N ARG A 155 -21.86 -3.25 7.02
CA ARG A 155 -21.33 -1.88 7.06
C ARG A 155 -19.81 -1.88 7.23
N ILE A 156 -19.18 -0.79 6.78
CA ILE A 156 -17.76 -0.52 6.99
C ILE A 156 -17.46 -0.49 8.49
N SER A 157 -16.33 -1.07 8.88
CA SER A 157 -15.91 -1.04 10.27
C SER A 157 -15.47 0.36 10.71
N LEU A 158 -15.55 0.63 12.01
CA LEU A 158 -15.09 1.92 12.55
C LEU A 158 -13.62 2.21 12.22
N ASP A 159 -12.79 1.17 12.16
CA ASP A 159 -11.37 1.27 11.86
C ASP A 159 -11.11 1.68 10.40
N GLU A 160 -11.80 1.02 9.45
CA GLU A 160 -11.75 1.34 8.02
C GLU A 160 -12.25 2.77 7.75
N GLY A 161 -13.35 3.17 8.43
CA GLY A 161 -13.85 4.53 8.38
C GLY A 161 -12.83 5.53 8.91
N ALA A 162 -12.17 5.25 10.03
CA ALA A 162 -11.15 6.12 10.61
C ALA A 162 -9.97 6.35 9.66
N VAL A 163 -9.53 5.31 8.94
CA VAL A 163 -8.46 5.41 7.92
C VAL A 163 -8.86 6.37 6.81
N LEU A 164 -10.07 6.22 6.24
CA LEU A 164 -10.53 7.07 5.15
C LEU A 164 -10.68 8.53 5.58
N HIS A 165 -11.19 8.78 6.79
CA HIS A 165 -11.25 10.13 7.36
C HIS A 165 -9.86 10.72 7.65
N GLY A 166 -8.89 9.89 8.03
CA GLY A 166 -7.49 10.28 8.21
C GLY A 166 -6.89 10.81 6.91
N VAL A 167 -6.98 10.01 5.85
CA VAL A 167 -6.54 10.37 4.49
C VAL A 167 -7.26 11.63 4.00
N GLU A 168 -8.59 11.72 4.15
CA GLU A 168 -9.39 12.88 3.75
C GLU A 168 -8.89 14.16 4.40
N ARG A 169 -8.72 14.12 5.73
CA ARG A 169 -8.26 15.28 6.49
C ARG A 169 -6.87 15.73 6.02
N ARG A 170 -5.95 14.81 5.79
CA ARG A 170 -4.58 15.14 5.34
C ARG A 170 -4.57 15.77 3.96
N LEU A 171 -5.30 15.20 3.01
CA LEU A 171 -5.38 15.74 1.65
C LEU A 171 -6.01 17.13 1.65
N HIS A 172 -7.10 17.33 2.40
CA HIS A 172 -7.73 18.65 2.50
C HIS A 172 -6.80 19.69 3.13
N SER A 173 -6.13 19.37 4.24
CA SER A 173 -5.18 20.31 4.86
C SER A 173 -4.01 20.67 3.92
N TYR A 174 -3.54 19.71 3.12
CA TYR A 174 -2.50 20.00 2.13
C TYR A 174 -3.03 20.83 0.97
N TRP A 175 -4.21 20.49 0.43
CA TRP A 175 -4.85 21.28 -0.62
C TRP A 175 -5.09 22.75 -0.18
N GLU A 176 -5.58 22.98 1.04
CA GLU A 176 -5.78 24.33 1.59
C GLU A 176 -4.47 25.13 1.65
N SER A 177 -3.39 24.48 2.09
CA SER A 177 -2.05 25.09 2.14
C SER A 177 -1.54 25.43 0.74
N CYS A 178 -1.64 24.50 -0.22
CA CYS A 178 -1.26 24.74 -1.61
C CYS A 178 -2.05 25.91 -2.22
N ASN A 179 -3.37 25.90 -2.04
CA ASN A 179 -4.27 26.92 -2.54
C ASN A 179 -3.96 28.31 -1.94
N SER A 180 -3.61 28.37 -0.64
CA SER A 180 -3.21 29.62 0.02
C SER A 180 -1.89 30.19 -0.50
N GLN A 181 -0.98 29.33 -0.97
CA GLN A 181 0.34 29.71 -1.48
C GLN A 181 0.34 29.87 -3.01
N GLY A 182 -0.76 29.53 -3.69
CA GLY A 182 -0.86 29.56 -5.15
C GLY A 182 0.01 28.52 -5.84
N VAL A 183 0.33 27.42 -5.15
CA VAL A 183 1.16 26.32 -5.69
C VAL A 183 0.29 25.14 -6.09
N GLU A 184 0.82 24.31 -7.00
CA GLU A 184 0.12 23.11 -7.46
C GLU A 184 -0.05 22.07 -6.34
N PHE A 185 -1.20 21.41 -6.33
CA PHE A 185 -1.51 20.34 -5.38
C PHE A 185 -1.30 18.97 -6.06
N PRO A 186 -0.30 18.18 -5.62
CA PRO A 186 0.11 16.98 -6.37
C PRO A 186 -0.84 15.78 -6.20
N PHE A 187 -1.77 15.82 -5.25
CA PHE A 187 -2.66 14.69 -4.92
C PHE A 187 -4.11 14.90 -5.37
N GLU A 188 -4.31 15.64 -6.47
CA GLU A 188 -5.64 16.03 -6.96
C GLU A 188 -6.51 14.82 -7.29
N ARG A 189 -5.98 13.81 -7.99
CA ARG A 189 -6.78 12.65 -8.42
C ARG A 189 -7.20 11.80 -7.23
N GLY A 190 -6.32 11.62 -6.25
CA GLY A 190 -6.62 10.94 -5.00
C GLY A 190 -7.73 11.63 -4.20
N LEU A 191 -7.69 12.96 -4.09
CA LEU A 191 -8.74 13.74 -3.41
C LEU A 191 -10.10 13.63 -4.12
N ILE A 192 -10.11 13.73 -5.45
CA ILE A 192 -11.33 13.55 -6.26
C ILE A 192 -11.91 12.15 -6.06
N MET A 193 -11.08 11.11 -6.14
CA MET A 193 -11.49 9.73 -5.93
C MET A 193 -12.10 9.55 -4.54
N LEU A 194 -11.41 10.02 -3.49
CA LEU A 194 -11.87 9.91 -2.11
C LEU A 194 -13.23 10.60 -1.89
N THR A 195 -13.41 11.79 -2.46
CA THR A 195 -14.68 12.53 -2.42
C THR A 195 -15.82 11.72 -3.06
N GLY A 196 -15.54 11.04 -4.18
CA GLY A 196 -16.51 10.16 -4.82
C GLY A 196 -16.93 8.98 -3.94
N ILE A 197 -15.95 8.31 -3.32
CA ILE A 197 -16.22 7.14 -2.48
C ILE A 197 -16.85 7.55 -1.13
N ARG A 198 -16.71 8.79 -0.67
CA ARG A 198 -17.36 9.31 0.56
C ARG A 198 -18.87 9.10 0.59
N THR A 199 -19.51 9.05 -0.57
CA THR A 199 -20.95 8.74 -0.69
C THR A 199 -21.31 7.31 -0.25
N LEU A 200 -20.34 6.39 -0.24
CA LEU A 200 -20.52 4.95 0.02
C LEU A 200 -20.25 4.55 1.48
N TRP A 201 -19.68 5.44 2.31
CA TRP A 201 -19.30 5.12 3.70
C TRP A 201 -19.82 6.06 4.78
N LYS A 202 -20.78 6.92 4.44
CA LYS A 202 -21.47 7.78 5.43
C LYS A 202 -22.35 6.98 6.39
#